data_AF-A0A381WW88-F1
#
_entry.id   AF-A0A381WW88-F1
#
_cell.length_a   1.000
_cell.length_b   1.000
_cell.length_c   1.000
_cell.angle_alpha   90.00
_cell.angle_beta   90.00
_cell.angle_gamma   90.00
#
_symmetry.space_group_name_H-M   'P 1'
#
loop_
_entity.id
_entity.type
_entity.pdbx_description
1 polymer ?
#
loop_
_entity_poly.entity_id
_entity_poly.type
_entity_poly.pdbx_seq_one_letter_code
_entity_poly.pdbx_strand_id
1 'polypeptide(L)'
;MNCQFFIFGFLLFFSSLEAKTSWSIIHLSTDEIRLKVKSEGSYAREIEPLHCLIGLPDSQTPEVELTYSSPLFLNDAPASIFPIGVFWLQFQLLRGLHTGTLAISPFSSEGIAYEEVIVTIHISGNISTPESSISPRLASFLNTRVINWKFAKHWIKPIQGLQSKILDIPSYTVNVVPENTDYIIIGSAEYETNLMPLIDLRINSFDDPLNTIFASTDSIFQVYSNGSLDAQAIKDFLYDALALANGLTFGLLVGDVPNLPTLYEGDYASDDLFVTFNGGIPEIALGRFPAKTSGDVQAFVDKVIQYETDPEYGLWRQRITLVADDEARPLANDTSHTSHSEELAQIIP
;
A
#
# COMPACT_ATOMS: atom_id res chain seq x y z
N MET A 1 5.63 24.00 -34.50
CA MET A 1 5.62 24.83 -33.26
C MET A 1 4.16 24.92 -32.83
N ASN A 2 3.80 24.13 -31.82
CA ASN A 2 2.59 24.15 -30.98
C ASN A 2 2.45 22.75 -30.39
N CYS A 3 3.23 22.51 -29.34
CA CYS A 3 3.15 21.33 -28.50
C CYS A 3 1.93 21.53 -27.59
N GLN A 4 0.80 20.88 -27.90
CA GLN A 4 -0.30 20.76 -26.94
C GLN A 4 0.12 19.71 -25.93
N PHE A 5 0.61 20.17 -24.79
CA PHE A 5 0.72 19.38 -23.57
C PHE A 5 -0.69 18.92 -23.16
N PHE A 6 -1.05 17.68 -23.47
CA PHE A 6 -2.13 17.00 -22.77
C PHE A 6 -1.59 16.60 -21.40
N ILE A 7 -1.63 17.54 -20.46
CA ILE A 7 -1.59 17.23 -19.04
C ILE A 7 -2.90 16.50 -18.77
N PHE A 8 -2.85 15.16 -18.70
CA PHE A 8 -3.86 14.39 -17.99
C PHE A 8 -3.74 14.78 -16.51
N GLY A 9 -4.35 15.92 -16.17
CA GLY A 9 -4.72 16.22 -14.81
C GLY A 9 -5.74 15.17 -14.44
N PHE A 10 -5.29 14.11 -13.77
CA PHE A 10 -6.18 13.22 -13.06
C PHE A 10 -6.99 14.13 -12.14
N LEU A 11 -8.25 14.37 -12.51
CA LEU A 11 -9.23 14.98 -11.65
C LEU A 11 -9.25 14.10 -10.41
N LEU A 12 -8.63 14.59 -9.33
CA LEU A 12 -8.94 14.18 -7.97
C LEU A 12 -10.41 14.54 -7.74
N PHE A 13 -11.30 13.68 -8.24
CA PHE A 13 -12.65 13.61 -7.72
C PHE A 13 -12.50 13.13 -6.28
N PHE A 14 -12.56 14.08 -5.36
CA PHE A 14 -13.09 13.82 -4.02
C PHE A 14 -14.56 13.45 -4.19
N SER A 15 -14.84 12.22 -4.60
CA SER A 15 -16.11 11.57 -4.33
C SER A 15 -15.79 10.44 -3.37
N SER A 16 -15.86 10.77 -2.08
CA SER A 16 -15.87 9.83 -0.98
C SER A 16 -16.98 8.80 -1.23
N LEU A 17 -16.62 7.67 -1.81
CA LEU A 17 -17.37 6.42 -1.66
C LEU A 17 -16.96 5.82 -0.35
N GLU A 18 -17.27 6.54 0.70
CA GLU A 18 -16.99 6.11 2.04
C GLU A 18 -18.34 5.83 2.66
N ALA A 19 -18.31 5.13 3.78
CA ALA A 19 -19.29 5.39 4.80
C ALA A 19 -19.72 6.88 4.82
N LYS A 20 -20.87 7.20 5.40
CA LYS A 20 -21.26 8.59 5.70
C LYS A 20 -20.29 9.31 6.67
N THR A 21 -19.12 8.74 6.90
CA THR A 21 -17.92 9.38 7.42
C THR A 21 -17.12 10.06 6.30
N SER A 22 -16.76 11.32 6.48
CA SER A 22 -15.80 12.05 5.66
C SER A 22 -14.71 12.66 6.52
N TRP A 23 -13.59 13.04 5.94
CA TRP A 23 -12.50 13.63 6.72
C TRP A 23 -11.79 14.78 5.99
N SER A 24 -11.13 15.63 6.78
CA SER A 24 -10.35 16.76 6.28
C SER A 24 -9.23 17.15 7.23
N ILE A 25 -8.15 17.70 6.68
CA ILE A 25 -7.07 18.28 7.48
C ILE A 25 -7.42 19.73 7.77
N ILE A 26 -7.63 20.07 9.04
CA ILE A 26 -7.89 21.45 9.49
C ILE A 26 -6.57 22.22 9.60
N HIS A 27 -5.54 21.57 10.14
CA HIS A 27 -4.23 22.18 10.37
C HIS A 27 -3.12 21.16 10.12
N LEU A 28 -2.03 21.64 9.53
CA LEU A 28 -0.85 20.83 9.27
C LEU A 28 0.40 21.69 9.43
N SER A 29 1.20 21.40 10.44
CA SER A 29 2.52 21.97 10.70
C SER A 29 3.53 20.85 11.02
N THR A 30 4.74 21.24 11.42
CA THR A 30 5.78 20.30 11.86
C THR A 30 5.56 19.75 13.25
N ASP A 31 4.82 20.48 14.07
CA ASP A 31 4.59 20.23 15.50
C ASP A 31 3.14 19.82 15.81
N GLU A 32 2.22 20.01 14.86
CA GLU A 32 0.80 19.77 15.09
C GLU A 32 0.07 19.31 13.82
N ILE A 33 -0.80 18.31 13.96
CA ILE A 33 -1.74 17.88 12.92
C ILE A 33 -3.14 17.94 13.53
N ARG A 34 -4.07 18.66 12.90
CA ARG A 34 -5.49 18.63 13.26
C ARG A 34 -6.32 18.00 12.16
N LEU A 35 -6.94 16.87 12.46
CA LEU A 35 -7.85 16.15 11.58
C LEU A 35 -9.28 16.32 12.07
N LYS A 36 -10.20 16.48 11.13
CA LYS A 36 -11.64 16.41 11.39
C LYS A 36 -12.21 15.20 10.71
N VAL A 37 -12.90 14.37 11.47
CA VAL A 37 -13.74 13.28 10.97
C VAL A 37 -15.19 13.71 11.20
N LYS A 38 -15.97 13.78 10.12
CA LYS A 38 -17.38 14.16 10.14
C LYS A 38 -18.22 12.94 9.78
N SER A 39 -19.23 12.66 10.58
CA SER A 39 -20.13 11.52 10.40
C SER A 39 -21.55 12.00 10.20
N GLU A 40 -22.23 11.43 9.21
CA GLU A 40 -23.63 11.66 8.91
C GLU A 40 -24.38 10.32 8.89
N GLY A 41 -25.71 10.36 8.87
CA GLY A 41 -26.54 9.15 8.78
C GLY A 41 -27.38 8.89 10.01
N SER A 42 -28.01 7.73 10.02
CA SER A 42 -28.97 7.32 11.05
C SER A 42 -28.74 5.90 11.54
N TYR A 43 -27.74 5.20 11.00
CA TYR A 43 -27.36 3.86 11.43
C TYR A 43 -25.85 3.71 11.59
N ALA A 44 -25.41 2.95 12.58
CA ALA A 44 -24.02 2.67 12.90
C ALA A 44 -23.28 1.95 11.77
N ARG A 45 -23.97 1.13 10.97
CA ARG A 45 -23.39 0.48 9.78
C ARG A 45 -23.09 1.43 8.61
N GLU A 46 -23.60 2.67 8.67
CA GLU A 46 -23.34 3.68 7.65
C GLU A 46 -22.10 4.51 7.96
N ILE A 47 -21.47 4.33 9.12
CA ILE A 47 -20.33 5.12 9.58
C ILE A 47 -19.14 4.20 9.83
N GLU A 48 -17.97 4.61 9.36
CA GLU A 48 -16.72 3.86 9.47
C GLU A 48 -15.64 4.70 10.17
N PRO A 49 -14.69 4.07 10.86
CA PRO A 49 -13.53 4.73 11.42
C PRO A 49 -12.55 5.16 10.33
N LEU A 50 -11.90 6.30 10.52
CA LEU A 50 -10.80 6.71 9.65
C LEU A 50 -9.51 6.04 10.12
N HIS A 51 -8.81 5.37 9.19
CA HIS A 51 -7.45 4.87 9.40
C HIS A 51 -6.47 5.74 8.61
N CYS A 52 -5.51 6.38 9.28
CA CYS A 52 -4.52 7.20 8.62
C CYS A 52 -3.09 6.90 9.09
N LEU A 53 -2.14 6.96 8.16
CA LEU A 53 -0.72 6.80 8.44
C LEU A 53 -0.08 8.17 8.65
N ILE A 54 0.50 8.36 9.83
CA ILE A 54 1.19 9.58 10.24
C ILE A 54 2.69 9.32 10.21
N GLY A 55 3.45 10.15 9.51
CA GLY A 55 4.90 10.18 9.59
C GLY A 55 5.36 10.89 10.86
N LEU A 56 6.42 10.39 11.47
CA LEU A 56 6.95 10.83 12.77
C LEU A 56 8.46 11.09 12.68
N PRO A 57 8.99 12.04 13.48
CA PRO A 57 10.43 12.35 13.50
C PRO A 57 11.28 11.22 14.11
N ASP A 58 10.70 10.44 15.01
CA ASP A 58 11.34 9.34 15.73
C ASP A 58 10.31 8.28 16.16
N SER A 59 10.73 7.34 17.01
CA SER A 59 9.90 6.24 17.50
C SER A 59 9.03 6.60 18.71
N GLN A 60 8.99 7.85 19.16
CA GLN A 60 8.16 8.25 20.30
C GLN A 60 6.68 8.31 19.88
N THR A 61 5.81 7.85 20.78
CA THR A 61 4.37 7.94 20.61
C THR A 61 3.93 9.40 20.81
N PRO A 62 3.32 10.05 19.81
CA PRO A 62 2.82 11.41 19.96
C PRO A 62 1.57 11.46 20.86
N GLU A 63 1.41 12.58 21.57
CA GLU A 63 0.20 12.86 22.35
C GLU A 63 -0.97 13.24 21.44
N VAL A 64 -2.17 12.83 21.81
CA VAL A 64 -3.39 13.05 21.03
C VAL A 64 -4.46 13.67 21.93
N GLU A 65 -5.00 14.81 21.51
CA GLU A 65 -6.15 15.48 22.13
C GLU A 65 -7.40 15.33 21.26
N LEU A 66 -8.54 15.15 21.91
CA LEU A 66 -9.81 14.86 21.26
C LEU A 66 -10.83 15.94 21.61
N THR A 67 -11.53 16.46 20.60
CA THR A 67 -12.70 17.30 20.78
C THR A 67 -13.87 16.68 20.03
N TYR A 68 -14.95 16.43 20.76
CA TYR A 68 -16.20 15.91 20.21
C TYR A 68 -17.23 17.03 20.11
N SER A 69 -18.05 16.99 19.07
CA SER A 69 -19.14 17.95 18.85
C SER A 69 -20.47 17.43 19.41
N SER A 70 -21.58 17.66 18.70
CA SER A 70 -22.90 17.15 19.07
C SER A 70 -22.95 15.61 18.93
N PRO A 71 -23.57 14.91 19.89
CA PRO A 71 -23.86 13.49 19.73
C PRO A 71 -24.74 13.23 18.50
N LEU A 72 -24.41 12.19 17.74
CA LEU A 72 -25.20 11.69 16.62
C LEU A 72 -26.13 10.58 17.11
N PHE A 73 -27.43 10.73 16.87
CA PHE A 73 -28.43 9.73 17.26
C PHE A 73 -28.59 8.66 16.18
N LEU A 74 -28.25 7.42 16.52
CA LEU A 74 -28.31 6.27 15.62
C LEU A 74 -29.44 5.32 16.04
N ASN A 75 -30.04 4.64 15.06
CA ASN A 75 -31.16 3.70 15.25
C ASN A 75 -30.70 2.29 15.63
N ASP A 76 -29.42 1.99 15.56
CA ASP A 76 -28.77 0.73 15.92
C ASP A 76 -27.42 0.99 16.63
N ALA A 77 -26.90 -0.06 17.26
CA ALA A 77 -25.58 -0.05 17.88
C ALA A 77 -24.52 -0.54 16.88
N PRO A 78 -23.26 -0.08 16.99
CA PRO A 78 -22.18 -0.60 16.17
C PRO A 78 -21.95 -2.09 16.44
N ALA A 79 -21.41 -2.80 15.44
CA ALA A 79 -21.03 -4.20 15.58
C ALA A 79 -20.01 -4.38 16.71
N SER A 80 -20.00 -5.54 17.38
CA SER A 80 -19.12 -5.78 18.54
C SER A 80 -17.61 -5.69 18.24
N ILE A 81 -17.22 -5.79 16.97
CA ILE A 81 -15.83 -5.68 16.50
C ILE A 81 -15.46 -4.26 16.05
N PHE A 82 -16.42 -3.34 16.01
CA PHE A 82 -16.20 -1.98 15.55
C PHE A 82 -15.22 -1.25 16.48
N PRO A 83 -14.17 -0.59 15.95
CA PRO A 83 -13.20 0.09 16.80
C PRO A 83 -13.83 1.33 17.43
N ILE A 84 -13.75 1.43 18.76
CA ILE A 84 -14.30 2.53 19.53
C ILE A 84 -13.15 3.43 20.02
N GLY A 85 -13.36 4.75 19.92
CA GLY A 85 -12.40 5.76 20.34
C GLY A 85 -11.29 6.04 19.33
N VAL A 86 -10.29 6.79 19.78
CA VAL A 86 -9.11 7.16 18.98
C VAL A 86 -7.88 6.54 19.61
N PHE A 87 -7.13 5.76 18.82
CA PHE A 87 -5.96 5.03 19.31
C PHE A 87 -4.98 4.67 18.20
N TRP A 88 -3.71 4.57 18.58
CA TRP A 88 -2.64 4.10 17.70
C TRP A 88 -2.73 2.58 17.54
N LEU A 89 -2.87 2.10 16.31
CA LEU A 89 -2.91 0.69 15.97
C LEU A 89 -1.52 0.06 15.98
N GLN A 90 -0.55 0.76 15.39
CA GLN A 90 0.81 0.27 15.25
C GLN A 90 1.79 1.42 15.00
N PHE A 91 3.06 1.16 15.33
CA PHE A 91 4.19 2.00 14.94
C PHE A 91 5.20 1.15 14.18
N GLN A 92 5.80 1.71 13.14
CA GLN A 92 6.83 1.03 12.35
C GLN A 92 7.82 1.98 11.70
N LEU A 93 9.01 1.47 11.38
CA LEU A 93 9.94 2.13 10.46
C LEU A 93 9.59 1.69 9.04
N LEU A 94 8.97 2.56 8.26
CA LEU A 94 8.60 2.31 6.86
C LEU A 94 9.59 3.03 5.96
N ARG A 95 10.46 2.29 5.26
CA ARG A 95 11.43 2.85 4.29
C ARG A 95 12.25 4.03 4.84
N GLY A 96 12.70 3.91 6.09
CA GLY A 96 13.49 4.94 6.78
C GLY A 96 12.70 6.06 7.45
N LEU A 97 11.35 6.06 7.34
CA LEU A 97 10.46 6.98 8.06
C LEU A 97 9.79 6.27 9.24
N HIS A 98 9.88 6.82 10.44
CA HIS A 98 9.03 6.35 11.54
C HIS A 98 7.59 6.74 11.23
N THR A 99 6.66 5.81 11.41
CA THR A 99 5.25 6.00 11.11
C THR A 99 4.39 5.41 12.21
N GLY A 100 3.21 5.99 12.43
CA GLY A 100 2.15 5.46 13.28
C GLY A 100 0.85 5.38 12.50
N THR A 101 0.11 4.27 12.63
CA THR A 101 -1.25 4.15 12.08
C THR A 101 -2.24 4.54 13.17
N LEU A 102 -3.00 5.62 12.95
CA LEU A 102 -4.01 6.10 13.88
C LEU A 102 -5.40 5.68 13.39
N ALA A 103 -6.18 5.06 14.27
CA ALA A 103 -7.61 4.81 14.06
C ALA A 103 -8.40 5.92 14.77
N ILE A 104 -9.30 6.57 14.03
CA ILE A 104 -10.19 7.63 14.52
C ILE A 104 -11.63 7.18 14.34
N SER A 105 -12.22 6.68 15.42
CA SER A 105 -13.63 6.30 15.45
C SER A 105 -14.54 7.52 15.63
N PRO A 106 -15.69 7.58 14.94
CA PRO A 106 -16.80 8.48 15.27
C PRO A 106 -17.39 8.26 16.66
N PHE A 107 -17.12 7.10 17.28
CA PHE A 107 -17.62 6.74 18.61
C PHE A 107 -16.58 7.05 19.68
N SER A 108 -16.97 7.70 20.77
CA SER A 108 -16.11 7.85 21.96
C SER A 108 -15.94 6.52 22.68
N SER A 109 -14.98 6.43 23.61
CA SER A 109 -14.77 5.26 24.48
C SER A 109 -15.99 4.83 25.31
N GLU A 110 -17.00 5.70 25.44
CA GLU A 110 -18.27 5.41 26.09
C GLU A 110 -19.33 4.81 25.14
N GLY A 111 -18.99 4.67 23.85
CA GLY A 111 -19.89 4.15 22.82
C GLY A 111 -20.87 5.17 22.24
N ILE A 112 -20.64 6.47 22.46
CA ILE A 112 -21.48 7.55 21.93
C ILE A 112 -20.92 8.00 20.58
N ALA A 113 -21.75 8.00 19.53
CA ALA A 113 -21.39 8.54 18.22
C ALA A 113 -21.47 10.08 18.20
N TYR A 114 -20.62 10.73 17.41
CA TYR A 114 -20.59 12.18 17.26
C TYR A 114 -20.61 12.61 15.78
N GLU A 115 -21.25 13.76 15.51
CA GLU A 115 -21.30 14.36 14.18
C GLU A 115 -19.91 14.76 13.69
N GLU A 116 -19.06 15.27 14.58
CA GLU A 116 -17.67 15.62 14.30
C GLU A 116 -16.76 15.21 15.45
N VAL A 117 -15.64 14.57 15.10
CA VAL A 117 -14.50 14.29 15.98
C VAL A 117 -13.29 15.05 15.43
N ILE A 118 -12.75 15.94 16.25
CA ILE A 118 -11.51 16.66 15.95
C ILE A 118 -10.38 16.01 16.75
N VAL A 119 -9.34 15.59 16.05
CA VAL A 119 -8.15 14.96 16.61
C VAL A 119 -6.97 15.89 16.40
N THR A 120 -6.34 16.32 17.48
CA THR A 120 -5.10 17.10 17.48
C THR A 120 -3.95 16.19 17.89
N ILE A 121 -2.98 16.01 17.00
CA ILE A 121 -1.78 15.19 17.22
C ILE A 121 -0.61 16.14 17.42
N HIS A 122 0.03 16.05 18.59
CA HIS A 122 1.21 16.86 18.93
C HIS A 122 2.48 16.11 18.58
N ILE A 123 3.29 16.68 17.70
CA ILE A 123 4.55 16.10 17.23
C ILE A 123 5.70 16.86 17.89
N SER A 124 6.49 16.14 18.67
CA SER A 124 7.73 16.65 19.23
C SER A 124 8.91 16.21 18.36
N GLY A 125 9.50 17.13 17.59
CA GLY A 125 10.70 16.83 16.83
C GLY A 125 11.21 18.00 16.00
N ASN A 126 12.54 18.11 15.90
CA ASN A 126 13.18 19.10 15.04
C ASN A 126 13.29 18.57 13.60
N ILE A 127 13.11 19.44 12.61
CA ILE A 127 13.42 19.13 11.21
C ILE A 127 14.91 18.80 11.12
N SER A 128 15.23 17.55 10.78
CA SER A 128 16.60 17.02 10.92
C SER A 128 17.26 16.63 9.60
N THR A 129 16.54 16.57 8.46
CA THR A 129 17.16 16.18 7.18
C THR A 129 17.10 17.29 6.12
N PRO A 130 18.23 17.59 5.46
CA PRO A 130 18.24 18.32 4.19
C PRO A 130 17.48 17.51 3.11
N GLU A 131 16.69 18.17 2.24
CA GLU A 131 15.86 17.57 1.17
C GLU A 131 16.61 16.64 0.17
N SER A 132 17.94 16.57 0.22
CA SER A 132 18.79 16.08 -0.87
C SER A 132 19.13 14.58 -0.87
N SER A 133 18.44 13.72 -0.12
CA SER A 133 18.83 12.29 0.03
C SER A 133 17.75 11.23 -0.28
N ILE A 134 16.60 11.62 -0.83
CA ILE A 134 15.46 10.70 -1.06
C ILE A 134 15.26 10.51 -2.56
N SER A 135 15.17 9.25 -3.02
CA SER A 135 14.89 8.97 -4.43
C SER A 135 13.45 9.40 -4.81
N PRO A 136 13.20 9.86 -6.04
CA PRO A 136 11.85 10.22 -6.48
C PRO A 136 10.83 9.07 -6.33
N ARG A 137 11.29 7.83 -6.54
CA ARG A 137 10.50 6.60 -6.34
C ARG A 137 10.04 6.43 -4.90
N LEU A 138 10.97 6.52 -3.95
CA LEU A 138 10.66 6.42 -2.53
C LEU A 138 9.72 7.56 -2.08
N ALA A 139 9.96 8.78 -2.57
CA ALA A 139 9.08 9.91 -2.31
C ALA A 139 7.66 9.66 -2.83
N SER A 140 7.51 9.15 -4.06
CA SER A 140 6.21 8.80 -4.63
C SER A 140 5.50 7.70 -3.84
N PHE A 141 6.24 6.68 -3.42
CA PHE A 141 5.71 5.55 -2.63
C PHE A 141 5.14 5.99 -1.28
N LEU A 142 5.79 6.94 -0.59
CA LEU A 142 5.36 7.42 0.73
C LEU A 142 4.33 8.56 0.66
N ASN A 143 4.41 9.45 -0.34
CA ASN A 143 3.51 10.59 -0.50
C ASN A 143 2.03 10.18 -0.55
N THR A 144 1.71 9.07 -1.21
CA THR A 144 0.33 8.60 -1.33
C THR A 144 -0.19 7.90 -0.08
N ARG A 145 0.66 7.65 0.92
CA ARG A 145 0.33 6.89 2.13
C ARG A 145 0.32 7.76 3.38
N VAL A 146 1.25 8.69 3.49
CA VAL A 146 1.50 9.48 4.70
C VAL A 146 0.76 10.82 4.64
N ILE A 147 -0.22 11.03 5.53
CA ILE A 147 -1.12 12.20 5.47
C ILE A 147 -0.39 13.55 5.66
N ASN A 148 0.68 13.56 6.47
CA ASN A 148 1.51 14.73 6.77
C ASN A 148 2.79 14.76 5.93
N TRP A 149 2.78 14.15 4.73
CA TRP A 149 3.95 14.02 3.85
C TRP A 149 4.72 15.33 3.64
N LYS A 150 4.01 16.45 3.54
CA LYS A 150 4.58 17.81 3.41
C LYS A 150 5.74 18.06 4.39
N PHE A 151 5.63 17.54 5.61
CA PHE A 151 6.64 17.67 6.67
C PHE A 151 7.41 16.36 6.86
N ALA A 152 6.72 15.22 6.85
CA ALA A 152 7.32 13.90 7.12
C ALA A 152 8.45 13.50 6.17
N LYS A 153 8.46 14.04 4.94
CA LYS A 153 9.58 13.84 4.01
C LYS A 153 10.94 14.29 4.58
N HIS A 154 10.97 15.21 5.54
CA HIS A 154 12.18 15.70 6.20
C HIS A 154 12.58 14.90 7.46
N TRP A 155 11.93 13.75 7.68
CA TRP A 155 12.22 12.83 8.78
C TRP A 155 12.70 11.46 8.30
N ILE A 156 12.74 11.23 6.99
CA ILE A 156 13.31 10.01 6.41
C ILE A 156 14.80 9.99 6.71
N LYS A 157 15.22 9.00 7.49
CA LYS A 157 16.62 8.71 7.73
C LYS A 157 17.07 7.69 6.68
N PRO A 158 18.30 7.81 6.15
CA PRO A 158 18.93 6.68 5.47
C PRO A 158 18.81 5.46 6.38
N ILE A 159 18.51 4.29 5.84
CA ILE A 159 18.44 3.05 6.62
C ILE A 159 19.87 2.75 7.10
N GLN A 160 20.28 3.37 8.21
CA GLN A 160 21.68 3.45 8.66
C GLN A 160 22.27 2.10 9.11
N GLY A 161 21.49 1.02 9.10
CA GLY A 161 21.94 -0.35 9.36
C GLY A 161 22.56 -1.08 8.17
N LEU A 162 22.60 -0.47 6.99
CA LEU A 162 22.94 -1.15 5.74
C LEU A 162 24.43 -1.48 5.56
N GLN A 163 25.36 -0.66 6.07
CA GLN A 163 26.79 -0.94 5.84
C GLN A 163 27.34 -2.16 6.57
N SER A 164 26.89 -2.44 7.80
CA SER A 164 27.27 -3.69 8.49
C SER A 164 26.52 -4.90 7.93
N LYS A 165 25.30 -4.69 7.41
CA LYS A 165 24.45 -5.75 6.87
C LYS A 165 24.82 -6.15 5.44
N ILE A 166 25.31 -5.21 4.61
CA ILE A 166 25.82 -5.49 3.24
C ILE A 166 26.91 -6.57 3.27
N LEU A 167 27.73 -6.62 4.32
CA LEU A 167 28.77 -7.64 4.44
C LEU A 167 28.20 -9.06 4.64
N ASP A 168 26.98 -9.16 5.18
CA ASP A 168 26.27 -10.42 5.43
C ASP A 168 25.31 -10.79 4.29
N ILE A 169 25.09 -9.91 3.30
CA ILE A 169 24.21 -10.20 2.15
C ILE A 169 24.92 -11.21 1.24
N PRO A 170 24.24 -12.31 0.82
CA PRO A 170 24.82 -13.28 -0.09
C PRO A 170 25.35 -12.65 -1.37
N SER A 171 26.53 -13.09 -1.83
CA SER A 171 27.16 -12.56 -3.04
C SER A 171 26.28 -12.72 -4.28
N TYR A 172 25.44 -13.75 -4.33
CA TYR A 172 24.42 -13.90 -5.37
C TYR A 172 23.52 -12.65 -5.46
N THR A 173 22.96 -12.22 -4.33
CA THR A 173 22.03 -11.09 -4.25
C THR A 173 22.72 -9.78 -4.62
N VAL A 174 23.95 -9.57 -4.15
CA VAL A 174 24.77 -8.40 -4.54
C VAL A 174 25.00 -8.34 -6.05
N ASN A 175 25.19 -9.49 -6.70
CA ASN A 175 25.43 -9.55 -8.14
C ASN A 175 24.15 -9.38 -8.97
N VAL A 176 23.01 -9.86 -8.48
CA VAL A 176 21.72 -9.86 -9.19
C VAL A 176 20.93 -8.57 -8.95
N VAL A 177 21.13 -7.87 -7.83
CA VAL A 177 20.37 -6.68 -7.46
C VAL A 177 21.25 -5.42 -7.47
N PRO A 178 21.33 -4.70 -8.61
CA PRO A 178 21.94 -3.38 -8.67
C PRO A 178 21.26 -2.37 -7.74
N GLU A 179 22.01 -1.39 -7.23
CA GLU A 179 21.49 -0.34 -6.33
C GLU A 179 20.35 0.49 -6.94
N ASN A 180 20.35 0.65 -8.26
CA ASN A 180 19.33 1.40 -9.00
C ASN A 180 18.10 0.55 -9.38
N THR A 181 17.95 -0.67 -8.86
CA THR A 181 16.79 -1.53 -9.15
C THR A 181 15.50 -0.91 -8.60
N ASP A 182 14.47 -0.83 -9.45
CA ASP A 182 13.15 -0.31 -9.08
C ASP A 182 12.09 -1.42 -9.02
N TYR A 183 12.28 -2.50 -9.79
CA TYR A 183 11.32 -3.59 -9.95
C TYR A 183 12.03 -4.95 -10.01
N ILE A 184 11.60 -5.91 -9.19
CA ILE A 184 12.07 -7.29 -9.22
C ILE A 184 10.94 -8.22 -9.67
N ILE A 185 11.21 -9.05 -10.67
CA ILE A 185 10.35 -10.16 -11.07
C ILE A 185 11.01 -11.46 -10.57
N ILE A 186 10.28 -12.26 -9.78
CA ILE A 186 10.72 -13.52 -9.22
C ILE A 186 9.91 -14.65 -9.83
N GLY A 187 10.55 -15.65 -10.43
CA GLY A 187 9.87 -16.82 -11.00
C GLY A 187 10.83 -17.96 -11.28
N SER A 188 10.31 -19.11 -11.73
CA SER A 188 11.18 -20.22 -12.15
C SER A 188 12.08 -19.78 -13.32
N ALA A 189 13.31 -20.30 -13.39
CA ALA A 189 14.23 -20.01 -14.49
C ALA A 189 13.63 -20.34 -15.87
N GLU A 190 12.69 -21.29 -15.95
CA GLU A 190 12.00 -21.64 -17.19
C GLU A 190 11.08 -20.51 -17.73
N TYR A 191 10.70 -19.55 -16.90
CA TYR A 191 9.84 -18.42 -17.27
C TYR A 191 10.62 -17.21 -17.76
N GLU A 192 11.95 -17.17 -17.59
CA GLU A 192 12.77 -16.00 -17.88
C GLU A 192 12.58 -15.51 -19.32
N THR A 193 12.66 -16.42 -20.31
CA THR A 193 12.50 -16.06 -21.72
C THR A 193 11.12 -15.48 -22.03
N ASN A 194 10.06 -15.99 -21.39
CA ASN A 194 8.70 -15.47 -21.58
C ASN A 194 8.47 -14.15 -20.84
N LEU A 195 9.27 -13.84 -19.81
CA LEU A 195 9.21 -12.58 -19.06
C LEU A 195 10.05 -11.46 -19.67
N MET A 196 11.04 -11.77 -20.50
CA MET A 196 11.89 -10.76 -21.16
C MET A 196 11.08 -9.64 -21.84
N PRO A 197 10.01 -9.90 -22.61
CA PRO A 197 9.23 -8.82 -23.22
C PRO A 197 8.59 -7.87 -22.20
N LEU A 198 8.18 -8.36 -21.02
CA LEU A 198 7.64 -7.54 -19.94
C LEU A 198 8.76 -6.72 -19.27
N ILE A 199 9.93 -7.32 -19.05
CA ILE A 199 11.11 -6.63 -18.51
C ILE A 199 11.51 -5.48 -19.45
N ASP A 200 11.57 -5.74 -20.75
CA ASP A 200 11.89 -4.75 -21.78
C ASP A 200 10.84 -3.63 -21.81
N LEU A 201 9.55 -3.96 -21.72
CA LEU A 201 8.48 -2.97 -21.64
C LEU A 201 8.69 -2.02 -20.45
N ARG A 202 9.00 -2.56 -19.27
CA ARG A 202 9.19 -1.78 -18.03
C ARG A 202 10.43 -0.88 -18.08
N ILE A 203 11.53 -1.39 -18.61
CA ILE A 203 12.77 -0.63 -18.77
C ILE A 203 12.60 0.51 -19.79
N ASN A 204 11.84 0.27 -20.86
CA ASN A 204 11.67 1.21 -21.97
C ASN A 204 10.38 2.04 -21.89
N SER A 205 9.64 1.99 -20.77
CA SER A 205 8.44 2.82 -20.55
C SER A 205 8.77 4.30 -20.76
N PHE A 206 7.97 4.99 -21.57
CA PHE A 206 8.24 6.37 -21.98
C PHE A 206 8.16 7.38 -20.83
N ASP A 207 7.10 7.29 -20.01
CA ASP A 207 6.85 8.28 -18.95
C ASP A 207 7.64 7.99 -17.66
N ASP A 208 7.87 6.71 -17.37
CA ASP A 208 8.34 6.28 -16.06
C ASP A 208 9.11 4.94 -16.14
N PRO A 209 10.34 4.95 -16.69
CA PRO A 209 11.15 3.75 -16.83
C PRO A 209 11.46 3.11 -15.48
N LEU A 210 11.45 1.79 -15.44
CA LEU A 210 11.72 0.97 -14.27
C LEU A 210 12.94 0.09 -14.54
N ASN A 211 14.02 0.29 -13.77
CA ASN A 211 15.14 -0.65 -13.79
C ASN A 211 14.64 -1.99 -13.23
N THR A 212 14.38 -2.92 -14.13
CA THR A 212 13.70 -4.17 -13.84
C THR A 212 14.68 -5.33 -13.95
N ILE A 213 14.71 -6.20 -12.95
CA ILE A 213 15.53 -7.40 -12.95
C ILE A 213 14.67 -8.67 -12.83
N PHE A 214 15.20 -9.77 -13.32
CA PHE A 214 14.67 -11.11 -13.06
C PHE A 214 15.55 -11.83 -12.03
N ALA A 215 14.92 -12.48 -11.06
CA ALA A 215 15.59 -13.34 -10.09
C ALA A 215 14.92 -14.73 -10.08
N SER A 216 15.70 -15.77 -10.37
CA SER A 216 15.16 -17.13 -10.40
C SER A 216 14.88 -17.67 -9.00
N THR A 217 13.73 -18.32 -8.83
CA THR A 217 13.39 -19.03 -7.58
C THR A 217 14.40 -20.12 -7.26
N ASP A 218 14.91 -20.80 -8.28
CA ASP A 218 15.91 -21.87 -8.12
C ASP A 218 17.19 -21.36 -7.45
N SER A 219 17.68 -20.19 -7.89
CA SER A 219 18.88 -19.58 -7.30
C SER A 219 18.59 -19.01 -5.91
N ILE A 220 17.43 -18.39 -5.70
CA ILE A 220 17.04 -17.87 -4.40
C ILE A 220 16.98 -19.00 -3.37
N PHE A 221 16.28 -20.10 -3.68
CA PHE A 221 16.19 -21.25 -2.77
C PHE A 221 17.55 -21.89 -2.52
N GLN A 222 18.39 -22.01 -3.56
CA GLN A 222 19.73 -22.56 -3.40
C GLN A 222 20.58 -21.74 -2.41
N VAL A 223 20.43 -20.41 -2.40
CA VAL A 223 21.22 -19.50 -1.56
C VAL A 223 20.64 -19.32 -0.16
N TYR A 224 19.32 -19.15 -0.05
CA TYR A 224 18.67 -18.75 1.21
C TYR A 224 18.06 -19.92 1.99
N SER A 225 17.79 -21.07 1.35
CA SER A 225 17.18 -22.24 1.99
C SER A 225 17.88 -23.56 1.66
N ASN A 226 19.14 -23.51 1.17
CA ASN A 226 19.92 -24.68 0.76
C ASN A 226 19.19 -25.60 -0.25
N GLY A 227 18.43 -24.99 -1.16
CA GLY A 227 17.67 -25.67 -2.22
C GLY A 227 16.28 -26.15 -1.81
N SER A 228 15.84 -25.90 -0.58
CA SER A 228 14.47 -26.21 -0.14
C SER A 228 13.46 -25.19 -0.67
N LEU A 229 12.28 -25.64 -1.09
CA LEU A 229 11.15 -24.77 -1.44
C LEU A 229 10.57 -24.14 -0.16
N ASP A 230 11.18 -23.05 0.29
CA ASP A 230 10.83 -22.35 1.52
C ASP A 230 10.41 -20.91 1.20
N ALA A 231 9.20 -20.53 1.61
CA ALA A 231 8.72 -19.16 1.45
C ALA A 231 9.63 -18.16 2.18
N GLN A 232 10.21 -18.53 3.32
CA GLN A 232 11.09 -17.63 4.07
C GLN A 232 12.30 -17.18 3.23
N ALA A 233 12.82 -18.02 2.32
CA ALA A 233 13.90 -17.66 1.42
C ALA A 233 13.53 -16.50 0.47
N ILE A 234 12.28 -16.45 0.00
CA ILE A 234 11.81 -15.34 -0.85
C ILE A 234 11.75 -14.04 -0.03
N LYS A 235 11.25 -14.12 1.22
CA LYS A 235 11.20 -12.99 2.14
C LYS A 235 12.59 -12.44 2.45
N ASP A 236 13.54 -13.31 2.77
CA ASP A 236 14.91 -12.94 3.11
C ASP A 236 15.65 -12.34 1.91
N PHE A 237 15.45 -12.90 0.71
CA PHE A 237 15.96 -12.31 -0.53
C PHE A 237 15.40 -10.89 -0.77
N LEU A 238 14.09 -10.69 -0.64
CA LEU A 238 13.47 -9.37 -0.82
C LEU A 238 13.92 -8.36 0.24
N TYR A 239 14.15 -8.82 1.48
CA TYR A 239 14.72 -7.99 2.54
C TYR A 239 16.12 -7.48 2.17
N ASP A 240 16.99 -8.37 1.72
CA ASP A 240 18.35 -8.00 1.29
C ASP A 240 18.35 -7.15 0.02
N ALA A 241 17.46 -7.46 -0.93
CA ALA A 241 17.30 -6.69 -2.17
C ALA A 241 16.86 -5.25 -1.88
N LEU A 242 15.91 -5.05 -0.96
CA LEU A 242 15.48 -3.72 -0.52
C LEU A 242 16.61 -2.96 0.17
N ALA A 243 17.46 -3.68 0.90
CA ALA A 243 18.62 -3.10 1.52
C ALA A 243 19.59 -2.57 0.45
N LEU A 244 19.91 -3.36 -0.57
CA LEU A 244 20.82 -2.97 -1.66
C LEU A 244 20.25 -1.86 -2.56
N ALA A 245 18.95 -1.92 -2.87
CA ALA A 245 18.29 -1.04 -3.81
C ALA A 245 17.21 -0.20 -3.12
N ASN A 246 17.59 0.96 -2.59
CA ASN A 246 16.66 1.86 -1.89
C ASN A 246 15.54 2.40 -2.81
N GLY A 247 15.68 2.29 -4.15
CA GLY A 247 14.66 2.61 -5.15
C GLY A 247 13.62 1.49 -5.37
N LEU A 248 13.88 0.26 -4.91
CA LEU A 248 13.03 -0.90 -5.14
C LEU A 248 11.60 -0.62 -4.67
N THR A 249 10.64 -0.55 -5.58
CA THR A 249 9.26 -0.15 -5.27
C THR A 249 8.27 -1.24 -5.64
N PHE A 250 8.57 -2.05 -6.64
CA PHE A 250 7.67 -3.05 -7.19
C PHE A 250 8.28 -4.46 -7.11
N GLY A 251 7.41 -5.44 -6.92
CA GLY A 251 7.75 -6.86 -6.98
C GLY A 251 6.67 -7.64 -7.72
N LEU A 252 7.05 -8.64 -8.50
CA LEU A 252 6.12 -9.56 -9.14
C LEU A 252 6.58 -11.00 -8.94
N LEU A 253 5.76 -11.78 -8.25
CA LEU A 253 5.91 -13.23 -8.13
C LEU A 253 5.25 -13.91 -9.33
N VAL A 254 5.96 -14.76 -10.05
CA VAL A 254 5.47 -15.49 -11.22
C VAL A 254 5.57 -16.98 -10.93
N GLY A 255 4.45 -17.56 -10.52
CA GLY A 255 4.36 -18.97 -10.16
C GLY A 255 3.26 -19.26 -9.15
N ASP A 256 2.78 -20.50 -9.16
CA ASP A 256 1.78 -21.01 -8.23
C ASP A 256 2.43 -21.62 -6.97
N VAL A 257 1.64 -21.75 -5.90
CA VAL A 257 2.07 -22.16 -4.54
C VAL A 257 2.95 -23.41 -4.51
N PRO A 258 2.73 -24.48 -5.31
CA PRO A 258 3.57 -25.67 -5.26
C PRO A 258 5.06 -25.42 -5.59
N ASN A 259 5.36 -24.43 -6.44
CA ASN A 259 6.72 -24.13 -6.91
C ASN A 259 7.24 -22.79 -6.36
N LEU A 260 6.33 -21.88 -6.01
CA LEU A 260 6.62 -20.60 -5.39
C LEU A 260 5.70 -20.45 -4.16
N PRO A 261 6.07 -21.05 -3.01
CA PRO A 261 5.21 -21.06 -1.83
C PRO A 261 4.90 -19.65 -1.33
N THR A 262 3.84 -19.53 -0.52
CA THR A 262 3.40 -18.29 0.13
C THR A 262 3.63 -18.34 1.63
N LEU A 263 3.62 -17.19 2.28
CA LEU A 263 3.57 -17.06 3.74
C LEU A 263 2.13 -17.07 4.24
N TYR A 264 1.97 -17.38 5.53
CA TYR A 264 0.69 -17.48 6.22
C TYR A 264 0.71 -16.69 7.53
N GLU A 265 -0.39 -16.01 7.84
CA GLU A 265 -0.70 -15.45 9.15
C GLU A 265 -1.93 -16.18 9.71
N GLY A 266 -1.71 -17.07 10.68
CA GLY A 266 -2.74 -18.03 11.08
C GLY A 266 -3.15 -18.93 9.90
N ASP A 267 -4.44 -18.96 9.60
CA ASP A 267 -5.02 -19.73 8.49
C ASP A 267 -5.08 -18.94 7.17
N TYR A 268 -4.59 -17.70 7.15
CA TYR A 268 -4.68 -16.80 5.98
C TYR A 268 -3.36 -16.76 5.22
N ALA A 269 -3.38 -17.16 3.95
CA ALA A 269 -2.25 -16.97 3.05
C ALA A 269 -2.14 -15.48 2.65
N SER A 270 -0.93 -14.93 2.68
CA SER A 270 -0.69 -13.55 2.24
C SER A 270 0.71 -13.34 1.69
N ASP A 271 0.78 -12.84 0.44
CA ASP A 271 2.04 -12.44 -0.18
C ASP A 271 2.56 -11.11 0.41
N ASP A 272 1.73 -10.27 1.02
CA ASP A 272 2.15 -9.01 1.67
C ASP A 272 3.19 -9.25 2.78
N LEU A 273 3.15 -10.44 3.39
CA LEU A 273 4.10 -10.86 4.41
C LEU A 273 5.54 -10.99 3.88
N PHE A 274 5.75 -11.18 2.56
CA PHE A 274 7.09 -11.24 1.96
C PHE A 274 7.84 -9.91 2.02
N VAL A 275 7.09 -8.82 2.04
CA VAL A 275 7.63 -7.46 1.92
C VAL A 275 7.28 -6.60 3.14
N THR A 276 6.73 -7.23 4.18
CA THR A 276 6.46 -6.63 5.47
C THR A 276 7.57 -7.04 6.44
N PHE A 277 8.48 -6.09 6.73
CA PHE A 277 9.69 -6.33 7.50
C PHE A 277 9.65 -5.68 8.89
N ASN A 278 9.04 -4.50 8.98
CA ASN A 278 8.92 -3.73 10.21
C ASN A 278 7.44 -3.38 10.39
N GLY A 279 6.73 -4.03 11.32
CA GLY A 279 5.30 -3.78 11.55
C GLY A 279 4.39 -4.50 10.56
N GLY A 280 3.29 -3.87 10.16
CA GLY A 280 2.22 -4.47 9.35
C GLY A 280 2.02 -3.89 7.95
N ILE A 281 2.77 -2.85 7.57
CA ILE A 281 2.64 -2.24 6.22
C ILE A 281 3.76 -2.76 5.29
N PRO A 282 3.41 -3.29 4.11
CA PRO A 282 4.34 -3.65 3.04
C PRO A 282 5.29 -2.52 2.63
N GLU A 283 6.57 -2.84 2.49
CA GLU A 283 7.61 -1.92 2.03
C GLU A 283 7.79 -1.91 0.51
N ILE A 284 7.20 -2.88 -0.20
CA ILE A 284 7.23 -3.03 -1.68
C ILE A 284 5.79 -3.30 -2.15
N ALA A 285 5.40 -2.74 -3.29
CA ALA A 285 4.15 -3.09 -3.96
C ALA A 285 4.33 -4.44 -4.67
N LEU A 286 3.89 -5.52 -4.02
CA LEU A 286 4.06 -6.89 -4.50
C LEU A 286 2.77 -7.38 -5.16
N GLY A 287 2.89 -8.00 -6.34
CA GLY A 287 1.82 -8.75 -6.97
C GLY A 287 2.24 -10.19 -7.25
N ARG A 288 1.27 -11.07 -7.47
CA ARG A 288 1.52 -12.44 -7.95
C ARG A 288 0.72 -12.72 -9.22
N PHE A 289 1.39 -13.27 -10.23
CA PHE A 289 0.77 -13.97 -11.33
C PHE A 289 0.90 -15.50 -11.11
N PRO A 290 -0.20 -16.20 -10.75
CA PRO A 290 -0.16 -17.63 -10.46
C PRO A 290 -0.06 -18.45 -11.76
N ALA A 291 1.16 -18.61 -12.27
CA ALA A 291 1.46 -19.41 -13.45
C ALA A 291 1.74 -20.88 -13.10
N LYS A 292 1.26 -21.81 -13.94
CA LYS A 292 1.59 -23.24 -13.85
C LYS A 292 2.51 -23.70 -14.98
N THR A 293 2.55 -22.94 -16.07
CA THR A 293 3.30 -23.27 -17.28
C THR A 293 3.89 -22.01 -17.92
N SER A 294 4.93 -22.17 -18.73
CA SER A 294 5.47 -21.08 -19.56
C SER A 294 4.42 -20.49 -20.53
N GLY A 295 3.43 -21.28 -20.93
CA GLY A 295 2.30 -20.81 -21.73
C GLY A 295 1.40 -19.81 -21.00
N ASP A 296 1.17 -20.02 -19.69
CA ASP A 296 0.42 -19.07 -18.87
C ASP A 296 1.16 -17.73 -18.75
N VAL A 297 2.48 -17.80 -18.55
CA VAL A 297 3.35 -16.62 -18.46
C VAL A 297 3.34 -15.85 -19.77
N GLN A 298 3.51 -16.53 -20.90
CA GLN A 298 3.43 -15.90 -22.22
C GLN A 298 2.10 -15.19 -22.42
N ALA A 299 0.98 -15.88 -22.14
CA ALA A 299 -0.35 -15.29 -22.30
C ALA A 299 -0.58 -14.08 -21.37
N PHE A 300 -0.02 -14.07 -20.17
CA PHE A 300 -0.05 -12.92 -19.28
C PHE A 300 0.76 -11.75 -19.83
N VAL A 301 2.01 -12.00 -20.23
CA VAL A 301 2.90 -10.97 -20.77
C VAL A 301 2.33 -10.35 -22.04
N ASP A 302 1.81 -11.16 -22.96
CA ASP A 302 1.17 -10.69 -24.19
C ASP A 302 -0.01 -9.76 -23.90
N LYS A 303 -0.86 -10.13 -22.92
CA LYS A 303 -2.00 -9.29 -22.50
C LYS A 303 -1.54 -7.96 -21.92
N VAL A 304 -0.50 -7.96 -21.07
CA VAL A 304 0.04 -6.73 -20.47
C VAL A 304 0.60 -5.82 -21.54
N ILE A 305 1.42 -6.36 -22.45
CA ILE A 305 2.01 -5.60 -23.56
C ILE A 305 0.92 -5.05 -24.47
N GLN A 306 -0.07 -5.85 -24.85
CA GLN A 306 -1.19 -5.40 -25.67
C GLN A 306 -1.95 -4.26 -24.96
N TYR A 307 -2.29 -4.42 -23.68
CA TYR A 307 -3.04 -3.42 -22.94
C TYR A 307 -2.30 -2.08 -22.81
N GLU A 308 -0.97 -2.10 -22.66
CA GLU A 308 -0.19 -0.88 -22.41
C GLU A 308 0.36 -0.22 -23.68
N THR A 309 0.65 -0.99 -24.73
CA THR A 309 1.32 -0.49 -25.95
C THR A 309 0.38 -0.35 -27.16
N ASP A 310 -0.65 -1.17 -27.25
CA ASP A 310 -1.67 -1.13 -28.30
C ASP A 310 -3.07 -1.40 -27.73
N PRO A 311 -3.55 -0.55 -26.79
CA PRO A 311 -4.85 -0.75 -26.16
C PRO A 311 -5.97 -0.67 -27.19
N GLU A 312 -6.89 -1.65 -27.14
CA GLU A 312 -8.13 -1.57 -27.90
C GLU A 312 -8.96 -0.37 -27.43
N TYR A 313 -8.93 0.71 -28.22
CA TYR A 313 -9.71 1.89 -27.92
C TYR A 313 -11.20 1.63 -28.14
N GLY A 314 -12.00 1.74 -27.08
CA GLY A 314 -13.46 1.61 -27.19
C GLY A 314 -14.21 2.03 -25.93
N LEU A 315 -15.55 2.03 -26.03
CA LEU A 315 -16.46 2.35 -24.93
C LEU A 315 -16.33 1.40 -23.74
N TRP A 316 -15.76 0.21 -23.94
CA TRP A 316 -15.57 -0.76 -22.86
C TRP A 316 -14.68 -0.22 -21.73
N ARG A 317 -13.74 0.71 -22.00
CA ARG A 317 -12.92 1.34 -20.95
C ARG A 317 -13.70 2.32 -20.06
N GLN A 318 -14.89 2.73 -20.50
CA GLN A 318 -15.84 3.53 -19.71
C GLN A 318 -16.92 2.65 -19.10
N ARG A 319 -16.89 1.32 -19.32
CA ARG A 319 -17.86 0.40 -18.77
C ARG A 319 -17.30 -0.24 -17.51
N ILE A 320 -17.87 0.14 -16.37
CA ILE A 320 -17.61 -0.48 -15.09
C ILE A 320 -18.76 -1.46 -14.81
N THR A 321 -18.44 -2.62 -14.23
CA THR A 321 -19.44 -3.57 -13.73
C THR A 321 -19.33 -3.62 -12.21
N LEU A 322 -20.40 -3.25 -11.53
CA LEU A 322 -20.49 -3.32 -10.07
C LEU A 322 -21.33 -4.53 -9.69
N VAL A 323 -20.85 -5.31 -8.73
CA VAL A 323 -21.52 -6.53 -8.24
C VAL A 323 -21.45 -6.51 -6.72
N ALA A 324 -22.60 -6.64 -6.06
CA ALA A 324 -22.72 -6.76 -4.62
C ALA A 324 -23.33 -8.11 -4.23
N ASP A 325 -22.91 -8.65 -3.09
CA ASP A 325 -23.42 -9.91 -2.55
C ASP A 325 -24.82 -9.74 -1.92
N ASP A 326 -25.50 -10.85 -1.61
CA ASP A 326 -26.85 -10.85 -1.05
C ASP A 326 -26.92 -10.40 0.42
N GLU A 327 -28.13 -10.07 0.87
CA GLU A 327 -28.37 -9.56 2.23
C GLU A 327 -28.34 -10.66 3.33
N ALA A 328 -27.87 -11.86 3.00
CA ALA A 328 -28.04 -13.04 3.85
C ALA A 328 -26.83 -13.36 4.75
N ARG A 329 -25.66 -12.76 4.52
CA ARG A 329 -24.44 -13.00 5.31
C ARG A 329 -23.63 -11.71 5.53
N PRO A 330 -22.99 -11.51 6.69
CA PRO A 330 -23.01 -12.35 7.91
C PRO A 330 -24.23 -12.10 8.84
N LEU A 331 -25.00 -11.04 8.59
CA LEU A 331 -26.23 -10.68 9.32
C LEU A 331 -27.41 -10.63 8.33
N ALA A 332 -28.60 -11.06 8.76
CA ALA A 332 -29.80 -10.95 7.93
C ALA A 332 -30.15 -9.47 7.70
N ASN A 333 -30.44 -9.11 6.44
CA ASN A 333 -30.71 -7.75 5.96
C ASN A 333 -29.47 -6.82 5.94
N ASP A 334 -28.26 -7.38 5.79
CA ASP A 334 -27.07 -6.56 5.55
C ASP A 334 -27.09 -6.05 4.09
N THR A 335 -27.61 -4.84 3.93
CA THR A 335 -27.77 -4.18 2.62
C THR A 335 -26.58 -3.33 2.23
N SER A 336 -25.55 -3.23 3.08
CA SER A 336 -24.46 -2.26 2.93
C SER A 336 -23.73 -2.40 1.59
N HIS A 337 -23.36 -3.61 1.21
CA HIS A 337 -22.69 -3.88 -0.06
C HIS A 337 -23.55 -3.47 -1.28
N THR A 338 -24.85 -3.76 -1.23
CA THR A 338 -25.80 -3.41 -2.30
C THR A 338 -26.04 -1.90 -2.35
N SER A 339 -26.27 -1.24 -1.21
CA SER A 339 -26.48 0.21 -1.15
C SER A 339 -25.24 0.98 -1.64
N HIS A 340 -24.04 0.58 -1.21
CA HIS A 340 -22.80 1.20 -1.68
C HIS A 340 -22.59 1.00 -3.18
N SER A 341 -22.92 -0.17 -3.72
CA SER A 341 -22.85 -0.44 -5.16
C SER A 341 -23.83 0.41 -5.96
N GLU A 342 -25.06 0.58 -5.49
CA GLU A 342 -26.08 1.42 -6.15
C GLU A 342 -25.74 2.91 -6.07
N GLU A 343 -25.23 3.39 -4.93
CA GLU A 343 -24.73 4.77 -4.79
C GLU A 343 -23.56 5.04 -5.74
N LEU A 344 -22.61 4.10 -5.83
CA LEU A 344 -21.50 4.16 -6.78
C LEU A 344 -21.98 4.24 -8.23
N ALA A 345 -22.99 3.45 -8.59
CA ALA A 345 -23.57 3.46 -9.93
C ALA A 345 -24.16 4.82 -10.32
N GLN A 346 -24.58 5.64 -9.37
CA GLN A 346 -25.15 6.98 -9.63
C GLN A 346 -24.10 8.06 -9.86
N ILE A 347 -22.87 7.87 -9.38
CA ILE A 347 -21.79 8.87 -9.45
C ILE A 347 -20.71 8.52 -10.48
N ILE A 348 -20.63 7.27 -10.94
CA ILE A 348 -19.83 6.92 -12.10
C ILE A 348 -20.47 7.56 -13.35
N PRO A 349 -19.75 8.44 -14.07
CA PRO A 349 -20.30 9.24 -15.17
C PRO A 349 -20.65 8.45 -16.44
#